data_AF-A0A9D7N2E5-F1
#
_entry.id   AF-A0A9D7N2E5-F1
#
_cell.length_a   1.000
_cell.length_b   1.000
_cell.length_c   1.000
_cell.angle_alpha   90.00
_cell.angle_beta   90.00
_cell.angle_gamma   90.00
#
_symmetry.space_group_name_H-M   'P 1'
#
loop_
_entity.id
_entity.type
_entity.pdbx_description
1 polymer ?
#
loop_
_entity_poly.entity_id
_entity_poly.type
_entity_poly.pdbx_seq_one_letter_code
_entity_poly.pdbx_strand_id
1 'polypeptide(L)' 'MARYTPGIVDDPKVQQELYKIAQAMETADPFFTLDTLYAYPPKYREGTIFKADGTTLNPGSGAGVYCYRGGVWTFLG' A
#
# COMPACT_ATOMS: atom_id res chain seq x y z
N MET A 1 -14.68 10.22 2.31
CA MET A 1 -13.90 9.93 1.10
C MET A 1 -14.76 10.26 -0.11
N ALA A 2 -14.29 11.11 -1.01
CA ALA A 2 -15.03 11.39 -2.25
C ALA A 2 -14.92 10.14 -3.15
N ARG A 3 -16.04 9.51 -3.47
CA ARG A 3 -16.09 8.46 -4.49
C ARG A 3 -15.87 9.13 -5.85
N TYR A 4 -14.96 8.59 -6.64
CA TYR A 4 -14.83 8.99 -8.03
C TYR A 4 -16.10 8.57 -8.77
N THR A 5 -16.78 9.55 -9.40
CA THR A 5 -17.90 9.29 -10.31
C THR A 5 -17.41 9.57 -11.72
N PRO A 6 -17.23 8.53 -12.57
CA PRO A 6 -16.85 8.77 -13.94
C PRO A 6 -17.91 9.62 -14.65
N GLY A 7 -17.45 10.57 -15.46
CA GLY A 7 -18.33 11.35 -16.33
C GLY A 7 -18.97 10.48 -17.42
N ILE A 8 -19.83 11.08 -18.23
CA ILE A 8 -20.41 10.40 -19.39
C ILE A 8 -19.26 10.01 -20.34
N VAL A 9 -19.25 8.74 -20.74
CA VAL A 9 -18.29 8.18 -21.70
C VAL A 9 -19.07 7.79 -22.95
N ASP A 10 -18.69 8.34 -24.09
CA ASP A 10 -19.43 8.15 -25.35
C ASP A 10 -19.33 6.72 -25.90
N ASP A 11 -18.26 6.00 -25.56
CA ASP A 11 -18.07 4.60 -25.95
C ASP A 11 -18.56 3.64 -24.84
N PRO A 12 -19.61 2.83 -25.11
CA PRO A 12 -20.17 1.90 -24.13
C PRO A 12 -19.18 0.80 -23.71
N LYS A 13 -18.21 0.43 -24.55
CA LYS A 13 -17.17 -0.55 -24.18
C LYS A 13 -16.19 0.03 -23.17
N VAL A 14 -15.79 1.28 -23.36
CA VAL A 14 -14.91 1.99 -22.41
C VAL A 14 -15.64 2.18 -21.09
N GLN A 15 -16.93 2.53 -21.12
CA GLN A 15 -17.76 2.62 -19.92
C GLN A 15 -17.82 1.29 -19.16
N GLN A 16 -18.01 0.17 -19.86
CA GLN A 16 -18.04 -1.16 -19.26
C GLN A 16 -16.70 -1.51 -18.58
N GLU A 17 -15.57 -1.23 -19.22
CA GLU A 17 -14.25 -1.49 -18.63
C GLU A 17 -13.98 -0.62 -17.40
N LEU A 18 -14.40 0.66 -17.42
CA LEU A 18 -14.29 1.52 -16.24
C LEU A 18 -15.11 1.01 -15.05
N TYR A 19 -16.30 0.43 -15.29
CA TYR A 19 -17.07 -0.21 -14.23
C TYR A 19 -16.38 -1.45 -13.66
N LYS A 20 -15.76 -2.28 -14.51
CA LYS A 20 -14.99 -3.46 -14.04
C LYS A 20 -13.79 -3.05 -13.20
N ILE A 21 -13.05 -2.02 -13.63
CA ILE A 21 -11.92 -1.47 -12.87
C ILE A 21 -12.41 -0.92 -11.53
N ALA A 22 -13.50 -0.15 -11.52
CA ALA A 22 -14.09 0.36 -10.28
C ALA A 22 -14.49 -0.78 -9.33
N GLN A 23 -15.11 -1.85 -9.83
CA GLN A 23 -15.45 -3.01 -9.03
C GLN A 23 -14.22 -3.74 -8.48
N ALA A 24 -13.17 -3.92 -9.29
CA ALA A 24 -11.92 -4.52 -8.84
C ALA A 24 -11.23 -3.66 -7.76
N MET A 25 -11.30 -2.34 -7.86
CA MET A 25 -10.75 -1.42 -6.86
C MET A 25 -11.60 -1.33 -5.58
N GLU A 26 -12.92 -1.51 -5.67
CA GLU A 26 -13.82 -1.56 -4.50
C GLU A 26 -13.80 -2.93 -3.80
N THR A 27 -13.26 -3.96 -4.46
CA THR A 27 -13.05 -5.26 -3.84
C THR A 27 -11.93 -5.12 -2.81
N ALA A 28 -12.31 -4.98 -1.54
CA ALA A 28 -11.35 -4.90 -0.46
C ALA A 28 -10.63 -6.24 -0.29
N ASP A 29 -9.34 -6.28 -0.59
CA ASP A 29 -8.50 -7.40 -0.20
C ASP A 29 -8.34 -7.41 1.33
N PRO A 30 -8.52 -8.57 2.00
CA PRO A 30 -8.37 -8.66 3.44
C PRO A 30 -6.90 -8.56 3.91
N PHE A 31 -5.95 -8.57 2.97
CA PHE A 31 -4.52 -8.52 3.26
C PHE A 31 -3.77 -7.69 2.20
N PHE A 32 -2.60 -7.19 2.59
CA PHE A 32 -1.61 -6.61 1.68
C PHE A 32 -0.34 -7.46 1.72
N THR A 33 0.19 -7.79 0.55
CA THR A 33 1.49 -8.48 0.44
C THR A 33 2.59 -7.44 0.30
N LEU A 34 3.54 -7.45 1.23
CA LEU A 34 4.69 -6.55 1.23
C LEU A 34 5.93 -7.30 0.73
N ASP A 35 6.64 -6.66 -0.19
CA ASP A 35 7.99 -7.08 -0.55
C ASP A 35 8.95 -6.85 0.63
N THR A 36 9.90 -7.77 0.80
CA THR A 36 10.98 -7.60 1.76
C THR A 36 11.97 -6.57 1.21
N LEU A 37 12.22 -5.53 1.99
CA LEU A 37 13.22 -4.51 1.69
C LEU A 37 14.53 -4.79 2.43
N TYR A 38 15.62 -4.41 1.75
CA TYR A 38 17.00 -4.54 2.22
C TYR A 38 17.64 -3.17 2.48
N ALA A 39 16.89 -2.07 2.25
CA ALA A 39 17.28 -0.70 2.55
C ALA A 39 16.03 0.15 2.86
N TYR A 40 16.22 1.25 3.59
CA TYR A 40 15.12 2.16 3.92
C TYR A 40 14.47 2.75 2.66
N PRO A 41 13.14 2.92 2.63
CA PRO A 41 12.47 3.63 1.56
C PRO A 41 13.06 5.03 1.37
N PRO A 42 13.38 5.46 0.13
CA PRO A 42 14.04 6.75 -0.10
C PRO A 42 13.15 7.95 0.27
N LYS A 43 11.83 7.74 0.30
CA LYS A 43 10.84 8.71 0.78
C LYS A 43 9.79 7.96 1.60
N TYR A 44 9.62 8.38 2.84
CA TYR A 44 8.59 7.87 3.74
C TYR A 44 7.90 9.04 4.44
N ARG A 45 6.72 8.77 4.97
CA ARG A 45 5.92 9.71 5.77
C ARG A 45 5.29 8.95 6.92
N GLU A 46 4.65 9.67 7.83
CA GLU A 46 3.82 9.06 8.87
C GLU A 46 2.86 8.02 8.25
N GLY A 47 2.84 6.82 8.83
CA GLY A 47 2.05 5.69 8.35
C GLY A 47 2.67 4.88 7.21
N THR A 48 3.89 5.17 6.76
CA THR A 48 4.60 4.28 5.82
C THR A 48 4.88 2.94 6.48
N ILE A 49 4.54 1.85 5.78
CA ILE A 49 4.74 0.46 6.23
C ILE A 49 5.67 -0.26 5.26
N PHE A 50 6.64 -1.02 5.77
CA PHE A 50 7.47 -1.92 4.97
C PHE A 50 7.85 -3.18 5.75
N LYS A 51 8.29 -4.23 5.03
CA LYS A 51 8.84 -5.45 5.62
C LYS A 51 10.37 -5.43 5.54
N ALA A 52 11.05 -5.56 6.67
CA ALA A 52 12.50 -5.61 6.78
C ALA A 52 13.02 -7.06 6.74
N ASP A 53 14.20 -7.26 6.17
CA ASP A 53 14.87 -8.57 6.17
C ASP A 53 15.52 -8.92 7.52
N GLY A 54 15.76 -7.93 8.37
CA GLY A 54 16.34 -8.11 9.71
C GLY A 54 17.86 -8.20 9.77
N THR A 55 18.55 -8.25 8.63
CA THR A 55 20.00 -8.27 8.54
C THR A 55 20.54 -6.99 7.91
N THR A 56 20.23 -6.73 6.64
CA THR A 56 20.69 -5.54 5.91
C THR A 56 19.88 -4.30 6.26
N LEU A 57 18.58 -4.49 6.48
CA LEU A 57 17.65 -3.51 7.00
C LEU A 57 17.09 -4.04 8.32
N ASN A 58 17.48 -3.39 9.41
CA ASN A 58 16.99 -3.71 10.74
C ASN A 58 16.73 -2.41 11.53
N PRO A 59 15.47 -1.96 11.61
CA PRO A 59 15.10 -0.79 12.41
C PRO A 59 15.17 -1.00 13.93
N GLY A 60 15.40 -2.23 14.41
CA GLY A 60 15.71 -2.50 15.83
C GLY A 60 15.22 -3.85 16.37
N SER A 61 14.27 -4.52 15.71
CA SER A 61 13.64 -5.76 16.22
C SER A 61 13.83 -6.97 15.30
N GLY A 62 14.75 -6.89 14.33
CA GLY A 62 15.00 -7.97 13.37
C GLY A 62 14.04 -7.95 12.18
N ALA A 63 13.81 -9.11 11.58
CA ALA A 63 12.98 -9.27 10.39
C ALA A 63 11.50 -9.06 10.71
N GLY A 64 10.73 -8.47 9.79
CA GLY A 64 9.28 -8.33 9.91
C GLY A 64 8.77 -6.95 9.52
N VAL A 65 7.52 -6.64 9.84
CA VAL A 65 6.83 -5.44 9.37
C VAL A 65 7.06 -4.27 10.34
N TYR A 66 7.37 -3.10 9.77
CA TYR A 66 7.56 -1.85 10.52
C TYR A 66 6.66 -0.75 9.97
N CYS A 67 6.19 0.13 10.85
CA CYS A 67 5.45 1.33 10.51
C CYS A 67 6.15 2.58 11.06
N TYR A 68 6.32 3.60 10.23
CA TYR A 68 6.82 4.90 10.68
C TYR A 68 5.70 5.65 11.39
N ARG A 69 5.80 5.78 12.72
CA ARG A 69 4.82 6.51 13.52
C ARG A 69 5.49 7.28 14.65
N GLY A 70 5.05 8.52 14.89
CA GLY A 70 5.62 9.37 15.92
C GLY A 70 7.11 9.66 15.73
N GLY A 71 7.58 9.69 14.48
CA GLY A 71 9.00 9.93 14.16
C GLY A 71 9.92 8.73 14.33
N VAL A 72 9.39 7.53 14.61
CA VAL A 72 10.17 6.31 14.82
C VAL A 72 9.59 5.13 14.05
N TRP A 73 10.46 4.20 13.65
CA TRP A 73 10.03 2.91 13.09
C TRP A 73 9.57 2.00 14.22
N THR A 74 8.27 1.70 14.26
CA THR A 74 7.69 0.77 15.22
C THR A 74 7.47 -0.59 14.58
N PHE A 75 7.95 -1.65 15.24
CA PHE A 75 7.72 -3.03 14.85
C PHE A 75 6.25 -3.44 15.04
N LEU A 76 5.68 -4.12 14.06
CA LEU A 76 4.29 -4.61 14.07
C LEU A 76 4.20 -6.14 14.14
N GLY A 77 5.24 -6.86 13.72
CA GLY A 77 5.26 -8.33 13.62
C GLY A 77 5.81 -8.83 12.29
#